data_AF-A0A7D9L588-F1
#
_entry.id   AF-A0A7D9L588-F1
#
_cell.length_a   1.000
_cell.length_b   1.000
_cell.length_c   1.000
_cell.angle_alpha   90.00
_cell.angle_beta   90.00
_cell.angle_gamma   90.00
#
_symmetry.space_group_name_H-M   'P 1'
#
loop_
_entity.id
_entity.type
_entity.pdbx_description
1 polymer ?
#
loop_
_entity_poly.entity_id
_entity_poly.type
_entity_poly.pdbx_seq_one_letter_code
_entity_poly.pdbx_strand_id
1 'polypeptide(L)'
;VKDEKPPPPTRGVISKSTGDDQGESTAADDGEDDDESSVTNLADLIPRTDISAQIKPEIINELSDKKWQIRGEALQKVSGIFNEAKYVTPNLGDLPGALKARLGDSNKNLVMTTLNIITSLVKAMGPGSTKHVKPLVPAVISTLGDSKPQVRATAITCLNSWFDEIGLVPLIESEVISGALATENPNMRAEMFGWLEEKIPTQKKVPVEVNLIIPILYSCLESRSADVRKKAQGALPAFINLVGWDTMVKLTGKLKPASKSTVIGVLEKNRPQATSKSASNVAVQKSSSQTKAPEKPKASERTQEKSSAPKKSDDGSKKSKTAVASAASKTSAAKASSGKASDSEEDGPILVPNPNGRDSRIKAEKELKVLKWNFTTPLDEHIDQLKEQMSGCVSKAMLENMFNKDFKYHVIALAALTKAITPVSDPPLKAEAIQSADLLLKWCTLRFFDTNTTVLIKCLEFLEALFTLLANEHFKLLEYEASSFLPYLIQK
;
A
#
# COMPACT_ATOMS: atom_id res chain seq x y z
N VAL A 1 13.22 70.95 -20.42
CA VAL A 1 13.44 70.70 -18.98
C VAL A 1 13.06 69.24 -18.78
N LYS A 2 13.97 68.27 -18.96
CA LYS A 2 15.13 67.93 -18.13
C LYS A 2 14.76 67.74 -16.65
N ASP A 3 14.80 66.47 -16.25
CA ASP A 3 15.29 65.96 -14.97
C ASP A 3 14.85 66.66 -13.68
N GLU A 4 13.86 66.09 -13.00
CA GLU A 4 13.84 66.05 -11.52
C GLU A 4 12.99 64.88 -11.01
N LYS A 5 13.54 64.09 -10.08
CA LYS A 5 12.81 63.01 -9.38
C LYS A 5 12.11 63.61 -8.15
N PRO A 6 10.88 63.16 -7.79
CA PRO A 6 10.32 63.47 -6.48
C PRO A 6 11.17 62.86 -5.36
N PRO A 7 11.26 63.48 -4.18
CA PRO A 7 12.09 63.03 -3.08
C PRO A 7 11.59 61.71 -2.45
N PRO A 8 12.47 60.89 -1.86
CA PRO A 8 12.09 59.62 -1.26
C PRO A 8 11.24 59.82 0.01
N PRO A 9 10.25 58.96 0.28
CA PRO A 9 9.41 59.06 1.47
C PRO A 9 10.20 58.71 2.74
N THR A 10 10.26 59.65 3.68
CA THR A 10 10.90 59.47 4.99
C THR A 10 10.11 58.50 5.86
N ARG A 11 10.74 57.39 6.30
CA ARG A 11 10.19 56.51 7.34
C ARG A 11 10.08 57.25 8.68
N GLY A 12 8.92 57.15 9.33
CA GLY A 12 8.67 57.76 10.63
C GLY A 12 9.51 57.14 11.75
N VAL A 13 9.98 57.98 12.67
CA VAL A 13 10.81 57.62 13.82
C VAL A 13 10.00 56.80 14.84
N ILE A 14 10.53 55.65 15.26
CA ILE A 14 10.12 54.98 16.49
C ILE A 14 11.01 55.47 17.62
N SER A 15 10.40 55.93 18.71
CA SER A 15 11.10 56.46 19.88
C SER A 15 11.68 55.35 20.75
N LYS A 16 12.95 55.49 21.13
CA LYS A 16 13.48 55.04 22.43
C LYS A 16 14.71 55.85 22.83
N SER A 17 14.90 55.95 24.14
CA SER A 17 15.64 57.00 24.82
C SER A 17 17.13 56.69 25.07
N THR A 18 17.98 57.65 24.69
CA THR A 18 19.22 58.13 25.36
C THR A 18 20.16 57.14 26.07
N GLY A 19 21.43 57.14 25.63
CA GLY A 19 22.61 56.69 26.40
C GLY A 19 23.88 56.73 25.53
N ASP A 20 24.79 57.68 25.79
CA ASP A 20 26.08 57.86 25.10
C ASP A 20 27.06 56.68 25.32
N ASP A 21 27.90 56.35 24.33
CA ASP A 21 29.33 56.72 24.32
C ASP A 21 30.00 56.49 22.93
N GLN A 22 31.18 57.07 22.70
CA GLN A 22 31.92 57.10 21.42
C GLN A 22 33.02 56.02 21.32
N GLY A 23 33.40 55.60 20.11
CA GLY A 23 34.57 54.70 19.92
C GLY A 23 34.84 54.22 18.48
N GLU A 24 35.83 54.83 17.83
CA GLU A 24 36.34 54.63 16.46
C GLU A 24 36.54 53.20 15.88
N SER A 25 36.19 53.08 14.59
CA SER A 25 36.87 52.34 13.49
C SER A 25 37.39 50.89 13.66
N THR A 26 37.03 49.99 12.73
CA THR A 26 37.89 49.60 11.58
C THR A 26 37.26 48.55 10.64
N ALA A 27 37.65 48.62 9.37
CA ALA A 27 37.79 47.54 8.35
C ALA A 27 36.64 46.55 8.03
N ALA A 28 36.17 46.72 6.79
CA ALA A 28 35.50 45.79 5.87
C ALA A 28 35.64 44.26 6.06
N ASP A 29 34.53 43.55 5.78
CA ASP A 29 34.50 42.42 4.84
C ASP A 29 33.15 42.40 4.09
N ASP A 30 33.10 41.87 2.86
CA ASP A 30 31.91 41.89 2.00
C ASP A 30 30.84 40.89 2.47
N GLY A 31 29.71 41.41 2.96
CA GLY A 31 28.48 40.65 3.13
C GLY A 31 27.56 40.87 1.93
N GLU A 32 27.36 39.83 1.10
CA GLU A 32 26.28 39.83 0.11
C GLU A 32 24.93 39.78 0.86
N ASP A 33 24.35 40.96 1.13
CA ASP A 33 22.97 41.12 1.58
C ASP A 33 22.02 40.63 0.48
N ASP A 34 21.63 39.35 0.56
CA ASP A 34 20.56 38.77 -0.24
C ASP A 34 19.24 39.38 0.26
N ASP A 35 18.80 40.45 -0.41
CA ASP A 35 17.60 41.23 -0.11
C ASP A 35 16.34 40.36 -0.26
N GLU A 36 16.01 39.60 0.80
CA GLU A 36 14.70 38.97 0.99
C GLU A 36 13.65 40.07 1.16
N SER A 37 13.30 40.68 0.03
CA SER A 37 12.16 41.55 -0.13
C SER A 37 10.94 40.83 0.44
N SER A 38 10.45 41.32 1.58
CA SER A 38 9.39 40.66 2.34
C SER A 38 8.08 40.73 1.56
N VAL A 39 7.85 39.75 0.68
CA VAL A 39 6.63 39.63 -0.11
C VAL A 39 5.51 39.25 0.85
N THR A 40 4.83 40.26 1.40
CA THR A 40 3.69 40.06 2.29
C THR A 40 2.65 39.23 1.54
N ASN A 41 2.53 37.96 1.90
CA ASN A 41 1.72 37.03 1.14
C ASN A 41 0.25 37.46 1.27
N LEU A 42 -0.42 37.70 0.14
CA LEU A 42 -1.80 38.20 0.12
C LEU A 42 -2.78 37.26 0.87
N ALA A 43 -2.42 35.98 1.00
CA ALA A 43 -3.14 34.99 1.80
C ALA A 43 -3.11 35.25 3.32
N ASP A 44 -2.13 35.99 3.83
CA ASP A 44 -1.99 36.34 5.26
C ASP A 44 -2.85 37.55 5.66
N LEU A 45 -3.35 38.31 4.67
CA LEU A 45 -4.31 39.40 4.86
C LEU A 45 -5.77 38.94 4.86
N ILE A 46 -6.03 37.65 4.63
CA ILE A 46 -7.38 37.08 4.65
C ILE A 46 -7.81 36.80 6.10
N PRO A 47 -8.95 37.34 6.57
CA PRO A 47 -9.45 37.04 7.92
C PRO A 47 -9.70 35.53 8.11
N ARG A 48 -9.09 34.97 9.16
CA ARG A 48 -9.22 33.55 9.52
C ARG A 48 -10.14 33.38 10.71
N THR A 49 -11.10 32.47 10.59
CA THR A 49 -12.11 32.19 11.64
C THR A 49 -11.55 31.22 12.68
N ASP A 50 -11.67 31.52 13.97
CA ASP A 50 -11.46 30.53 15.02
C ASP A 50 -12.73 29.65 15.16
N ILE A 51 -12.55 28.35 14.97
CA ILE A 51 -13.62 27.35 15.00
C ILE A 51 -13.56 26.48 16.27
N SER A 52 -12.58 26.66 17.14
CA SER A 52 -12.38 25.83 18.34
C SER A 52 -13.63 25.80 19.24
N ALA A 53 -14.31 26.93 19.42
CA ALA A 53 -15.57 27.02 20.18
C ALA A 53 -16.76 26.29 19.51
N GLN A 54 -16.66 25.96 18.22
CA GLN A 54 -17.66 25.17 17.49
C GLN A 54 -17.38 23.66 17.59
N ILE A 55 -16.14 23.27 17.89
CA ILE A 55 -15.74 21.88 18.19
C ILE A 55 -16.14 21.55 19.62
N LYS A 56 -17.45 21.38 19.84
CA LYS A 56 -18.01 21.10 21.17
C LYS A 56 -17.69 19.66 21.63
N PRO A 57 -17.65 19.38 22.95
CA PRO A 57 -17.38 18.04 23.48
C PRO A 57 -18.32 16.96 22.95
N GLU A 58 -19.57 17.30 22.63
CA GLU A 58 -20.54 16.37 22.05
C GLU A 58 -20.06 15.83 20.70
N ILE A 59 -19.48 16.67 19.83
CA ILE A 59 -18.94 16.26 18.53
C ILE A 59 -17.77 15.30 18.72
N ILE A 60 -16.89 15.57 19.69
CA ILE A 60 -15.74 14.71 20.00
C ILE A 60 -16.21 13.34 20.53
N ASN A 61 -17.25 13.32 21.37
CA ASN A 61 -17.87 12.10 21.87
C ASN A 61 -18.54 11.31 20.73
N GLU A 62 -19.34 11.95 19.87
CA GLU A 62 -19.98 11.30 18.71
C GLU A 62 -18.95 10.74 17.72
N LEU A 63 -17.84 11.44 17.46
CA LEU A 63 -16.72 10.92 16.68
C LEU A 63 -16.15 9.64 17.28
N SER A 64 -16.21 9.45 18.60
CA SER A 64 -15.73 8.25 19.29
C SER A 64 -16.76 7.12 19.43
N ASP A 65 -18.01 7.32 18.99
CA ASP A 65 -19.11 6.37 19.23
C ASP A 65 -18.86 4.98 18.60
N LYS A 66 -19.39 3.93 19.24
CA LYS A 66 -19.29 2.54 18.77
C LYS A 66 -19.97 2.34 17.41
N LYS A 67 -21.09 3.03 17.15
CA LYS A 67 -21.85 3.00 15.90
C LYS A 67 -21.17 3.88 14.85
N TRP A 68 -20.75 3.26 13.74
CA TRP A 68 -20.05 3.96 12.66
C TRP A 68 -20.92 5.05 11.99
N GLN A 69 -22.26 4.90 12.03
CA GLN A 69 -23.19 5.91 11.52
C GLN A 69 -23.09 7.22 12.29
N ILE A 70 -23.06 7.16 13.63
CA ILE A 70 -22.91 8.33 14.50
C ILE A 70 -21.55 9.01 14.26
N ARG A 71 -20.47 8.22 14.14
CA ARG A 71 -19.15 8.75 13.74
C ARG A 71 -19.19 9.43 12.36
N GLY A 72 -19.94 8.87 11.41
CA GLY A 72 -20.14 9.43 10.08
C GLY A 72 -20.91 10.75 10.09
N GLU A 73 -22.00 10.83 10.85
CA GLU A 73 -22.78 12.06 11.06
C GLU A 73 -21.93 13.14 11.73
N ALA A 74 -21.13 12.79 12.75
CA ALA A 74 -20.20 13.71 13.39
C ALA A 74 -19.12 14.23 12.42
N LEU A 75 -18.58 13.38 11.54
CA LEU A 75 -17.68 13.81 10.46
C LEU A 75 -18.38 14.76 9.47
N GLN A 76 -19.68 14.60 9.20
CA GLN A 76 -20.43 15.56 8.37
C GLN A 76 -20.65 16.91 9.09
N LYS A 77 -20.99 16.91 10.39
CA LYS A 77 -21.07 18.14 11.20
C LYS A 77 -19.75 18.91 11.17
N VAL A 78 -18.65 18.19 11.38
CA VAL A 78 -17.27 18.67 11.31
C VAL A 78 -16.95 19.26 9.93
N SER A 79 -17.31 18.56 8.84
CA SER A 79 -17.17 19.08 7.46
C SER A 79 -17.94 20.39 7.23
N GLY A 80 -19.18 20.48 7.74
CA GLY A 80 -20.02 21.69 7.64
C GLY A 80 -19.35 22.93 8.23
N ILE A 81 -18.80 22.81 9.44
CA ILE A 81 -18.10 23.90 10.15
C ILE A 81 -16.99 24.53 9.30
N PHE A 82 -16.18 23.73 8.60
CA PHE A 82 -15.10 24.29 7.75
C PHE A 82 -15.62 24.92 6.47
N ASN A 83 -16.63 24.31 5.84
CA ASN A 83 -17.17 24.79 4.57
C ASN A 83 -17.84 26.17 4.71
N GLU A 84 -18.42 26.46 5.87
CA GLU A 84 -18.95 27.78 6.22
C GLU A 84 -17.81 28.79 6.50
N ALA A 85 -16.80 28.39 7.27
CA ALA A 85 -15.70 29.27 7.67
C ALA A 85 -14.73 29.66 6.53
N LYS A 86 -14.52 28.77 5.55
CA LYS A 86 -13.59 28.86 4.38
C LYS A 86 -12.11 29.02 4.72
N TYR A 87 -11.75 29.97 5.59
CA TYR A 87 -10.41 30.21 6.10
C TYR A 87 -10.44 30.10 7.61
N VAL A 88 -9.62 29.22 8.18
CA VAL A 88 -9.63 28.93 9.62
C VAL A 88 -8.27 29.21 10.25
N THR A 89 -8.27 29.51 11.55
CA THR A 89 -7.03 29.63 12.32
C THR A 89 -6.44 28.24 12.62
N PRO A 90 -5.15 28.14 13.03
CA PRO A 90 -4.58 26.89 13.52
C PRO A 90 -5.13 26.40 14.87
N ASN A 91 -6.11 27.08 15.47
CA ASN A 91 -6.74 26.67 16.71
C ASN A 91 -7.94 25.74 16.42
N LEU A 92 -7.76 24.45 16.70
CA LEU A 92 -8.73 23.39 16.39
C LEU A 92 -9.31 22.70 17.64
N GLY A 93 -8.94 23.14 18.85
CA GLY A 93 -9.26 22.41 20.08
C GLY A 93 -8.80 20.95 20.03
N ASP A 94 -9.64 20.04 20.51
CA ASP A 94 -9.36 18.59 20.58
C ASP A 94 -9.56 17.84 19.24
N LEU A 95 -10.04 18.53 18.20
CA LEU A 95 -10.31 17.94 16.88
C LEU A 95 -9.14 17.14 16.29
N PRO A 96 -7.86 17.56 16.35
CA PRO A 96 -6.76 16.81 15.76
C PRO A 96 -6.62 15.40 16.37
N GLY A 97 -6.85 15.26 17.68
CA GLY A 97 -6.85 13.96 18.35
C GLY A 97 -8.02 13.08 17.89
N ALA A 98 -9.21 13.66 17.75
CA ALA A 98 -10.39 12.95 17.28
C ALA A 98 -10.27 12.50 15.82
N LEU A 99 -9.77 13.37 14.92
CA LEU A 99 -9.53 13.02 13.51
C LEU A 99 -8.42 11.96 13.36
N LYS A 100 -7.33 12.07 14.15
CA LYS A 100 -6.29 11.03 14.20
C LYS A 100 -6.87 9.65 14.50
N ALA A 101 -7.81 9.55 15.45
CA ALA A 101 -8.48 8.30 15.78
C ALA A 101 -9.39 7.78 14.66
N ARG A 102 -9.97 8.65 13.82
CA ARG A 102 -10.79 8.25 12.64
C ARG A 102 -9.96 7.83 11.42
N LEU A 103 -8.68 8.20 11.35
CA LEU A 103 -7.77 7.64 10.33
C LEU A 103 -7.49 6.14 10.55
N GLY A 104 -7.63 5.66 11.79
CA GLY A 104 -7.58 4.24 12.15
C GLY A 104 -8.93 3.51 12.14
N ASP A 105 -10.00 4.10 11.56
CA ASP A 105 -11.35 3.51 11.63
C ASP A 105 -11.44 2.17 10.87
N SER A 106 -12.22 1.23 11.44
CA SER A 106 -12.50 -0.05 10.79
C SER A 106 -13.35 0.12 9.53
N ASN A 107 -14.18 1.16 9.47
CA ASN A 107 -14.91 1.53 8.27
C ASN A 107 -14.05 2.41 7.36
N LYS A 108 -13.52 1.82 6.29
CA LYS A 108 -12.66 2.51 5.31
C LYS A 108 -13.32 3.69 4.58
N ASN A 109 -14.65 3.75 4.53
CA ASN A 109 -15.34 4.94 4.02
C ASN A 109 -15.16 6.13 4.98
N LEU A 110 -15.21 5.90 6.29
CA LEU A 110 -14.94 6.94 7.30
C LEU A 110 -13.47 7.37 7.29
N VAL A 111 -12.52 6.46 7.04
CA VAL A 111 -11.11 6.80 6.83
C VAL A 111 -10.96 7.76 5.63
N MET A 112 -11.57 7.44 4.48
CA MET A 112 -11.54 8.32 3.30
C MET A 112 -12.24 9.67 3.55
N THR A 113 -13.40 9.68 4.21
CA THR A 113 -14.07 10.92 4.63
C THR A 113 -13.18 11.77 5.56
N THR A 114 -12.48 11.13 6.50
CA THR A 114 -11.54 11.81 7.42
C THR A 114 -10.34 12.39 6.67
N LEU A 115 -9.76 11.65 5.72
CA LEU A 115 -8.67 12.15 4.86
C LEU A 115 -9.12 13.36 4.03
N ASN A 116 -10.32 13.32 3.44
CA ASN A 116 -10.89 14.44 2.69
C ASN A 116 -11.15 15.65 3.61
N ILE A 117 -11.65 15.44 4.83
CA ILE A 117 -11.80 16.49 5.84
C ILE A 117 -10.46 17.13 6.19
N ILE A 118 -9.42 16.33 6.46
CA ILE A 118 -8.07 16.86 6.74
C ILE A 118 -7.53 17.62 5.53
N THR A 119 -7.77 17.14 4.30
CA THR A 119 -7.37 17.83 3.06
C THR A 119 -7.99 19.22 2.95
N SER A 120 -9.30 19.36 3.19
CA SER A 120 -9.99 20.66 3.19
C SER A 120 -9.52 21.55 4.34
N LEU A 121 -9.30 20.98 5.52
CA LEU A 121 -8.85 21.67 6.73
C LEU A 121 -7.43 22.24 6.58
N VAL A 122 -6.51 21.49 5.96
CA VAL A 122 -5.15 21.96 5.64
C VAL A 122 -5.20 23.17 4.72
N LYS A 123 -5.97 23.10 3.62
CA LYS A 123 -6.18 24.22 2.69
C LYS A 123 -6.83 25.43 3.35
N ALA A 124 -7.79 25.22 4.26
CA ALA A 124 -8.42 26.30 5.01
C ALA A 124 -7.46 26.97 6.02
N MET A 125 -6.49 26.24 6.58
CA MET A 125 -5.44 26.78 7.47
C MET A 125 -4.25 27.39 6.72
N GLY A 126 -3.99 26.96 5.49
CA GLY A 126 -2.80 27.34 4.72
C GLY A 126 -1.49 27.01 5.46
N PRO A 127 -0.48 27.91 5.45
CA PRO A 127 0.79 27.71 6.16
C PRO A 127 0.66 27.41 7.67
N GLY A 128 -0.42 27.91 8.28
CA GLY A 128 -0.75 27.64 9.69
C GLY A 128 -1.02 26.16 10.02
N SER A 129 -1.23 25.33 8.99
CA SER A 129 -1.34 23.87 9.14
C SER A 129 -0.08 23.23 9.74
N THR A 130 1.10 23.85 9.61
CA THR A 130 2.39 23.40 10.19
C THR A 130 2.27 22.95 11.66
N LYS A 131 1.45 23.64 12.46
CA LYS A 131 1.18 23.30 13.87
C LYS A 131 0.67 21.86 14.08
N HIS A 132 0.02 21.28 13.07
CA HIS A 132 -0.65 19.98 13.12
C HIS A 132 0.11 18.85 12.41
N VAL A 133 1.35 19.09 11.94
CA VAL A 133 2.20 18.08 11.29
C VAL A 133 2.42 16.87 12.19
N LYS A 134 3.01 17.05 13.38
CA LYS A 134 3.28 15.95 14.32
C LYS A 134 2.01 15.23 14.82
N PRO A 135 0.90 15.92 15.15
CA PRO A 135 -0.37 15.26 15.49
C PRO A 135 -0.99 14.39 14.39
N LEU A 136 -1.06 14.88 13.15
CA LEU A 136 -1.89 14.28 12.09
C LEU A 136 -1.09 13.53 11.01
N VAL A 137 0.01 14.09 10.51
CA VAL A 137 0.71 13.56 9.33
C VAL A 137 1.20 12.11 9.49
N PRO A 138 1.75 11.67 10.65
CA PRO A 138 2.09 10.25 10.85
C PRO A 138 0.90 9.29 10.66
N ALA A 139 -0.30 9.70 11.07
CA ALA A 139 -1.51 8.91 10.89
C ALA A 139 -2.00 8.94 9.44
N VAL A 140 -1.84 10.07 8.72
CA VAL A 140 -2.11 10.15 7.27
C VAL A 140 -1.16 9.22 6.50
N ILE A 141 0.16 9.27 6.77
CA ILE A 141 1.15 8.39 6.12
C ILE A 141 0.85 6.92 6.44
N SER A 142 0.41 6.59 7.66
CA SER A 142 -0.02 5.22 8.01
C SER A 142 -1.15 4.68 7.11
N THR A 143 -2.06 5.54 6.63
CA THR A 143 -3.14 5.12 5.70
C THR A 143 -2.65 4.81 4.27
N LEU A 144 -1.43 5.20 3.90
CA LEU A 144 -0.74 4.65 2.71
C LEU A 144 -0.43 3.15 2.86
N GLY A 145 -0.52 2.60 4.06
CA GLY A 145 -0.38 1.17 4.31
C GLY A 145 -1.61 0.33 3.96
N ASP A 146 -2.75 0.95 3.63
CA ASP A 146 -4.03 0.27 3.46
C ASP A 146 -4.03 -0.67 2.24
N SER A 147 -4.70 -1.81 2.35
CA SER A 147 -4.80 -2.77 1.24
C SER A 147 -5.62 -2.23 0.06
N LYS A 148 -6.59 -1.34 0.31
CA LYS A 148 -7.43 -0.74 -0.73
C LYS A 148 -6.70 0.41 -1.46
N PRO A 149 -6.44 0.32 -2.77
CA PRO A 149 -5.74 1.37 -3.51
C PRO A 149 -6.43 2.74 -3.45
N GLN A 150 -7.77 2.76 -3.37
CA GLN A 150 -8.54 4.00 -3.24
C GLN A 150 -8.27 4.74 -1.92
N VAL A 151 -8.03 4.02 -0.82
CA VAL A 151 -7.67 4.65 0.47
C VAL A 151 -6.29 5.28 0.36
N ARG A 152 -5.32 4.56 -0.22
CA ARG A 152 -3.96 5.07 -0.46
C ARG A 152 -3.94 6.29 -1.38
N ALA A 153 -4.69 6.26 -2.48
CA ALA A 153 -4.83 7.40 -3.39
C ALA A 153 -5.44 8.63 -2.68
N THR A 154 -6.44 8.42 -1.82
CA THR A 154 -7.02 9.48 -0.99
C THR A 154 -6.00 10.05 0.00
N ALA A 155 -5.15 9.19 0.56
CA ALA A 155 -4.09 9.58 1.49
C ALA A 155 -2.94 10.33 0.80
N ILE A 156 -2.55 9.96 -0.43
CA ILE A 156 -1.64 10.73 -1.28
C ILE A 156 -2.22 12.12 -1.59
N THR A 157 -3.51 12.22 -1.94
CA THR A 157 -4.18 13.52 -2.14
C THR A 157 -4.15 14.39 -0.88
N CYS A 158 -4.37 13.79 0.30
CA CYS A 158 -4.23 14.48 1.57
C CYS A 158 -2.79 14.96 1.80
N LEU A 159 -1.79 14.08 1.65
CA LEU A 159 -0.37 14.41 1.82
C LEU A 159 0.12 15.48 0.82
N ASN A 160 -0.39 15.48 -0.41
CA ASN A 160 -0.16 16.54 -1.38
C ASN A 160 -0.64 17.89 -0.85
N SER A 161 -1.83 17.99 -0.23
CA SER A 161 -2.28 19.26 0.34
C SER A 161 -1.39 19.80 1.46
N TRP A 162 -0.71 18.93 2.23
CA TRP A 162 0.32 19.39 3.17
C TRP A 162 1.53 19.96 2.43
N PHE A 163 2.04 19.24 1.42
CA PHE A 163 3.16 19.72 0.61
C PHE A 163 2.84 21.02 -0.15
N ASP A 164 1.62 21.18 -0.65
CA ASP A 164 1.19 22.37 -1.38
C ASP A 164 1.12 23.62 -0.47
N GLU A 165 0.72 23.47 0.80
CA GLU A 165 0.54 24.59 1.75
C GLU A 165 1.78 24.90 2.61
N ILE A 166 2.64 23.91 2.89
CA ILE A 166 3.81 24.07 3.79
C ILE A 166 5.14 23.52 3.24
N GLY A 167 5.15 22.94 2.03
CA GLY A 167 6.35 22.36 1.41
C GLY A 167 6.82 21.05 2.05
N LEU A 168 7.99 20.56 1.60
CA LEU A 168 8.57 19.31 2.13
C LEU A 168 9.37 19.53 3.42
N VAL A 169 9.94 20.72 3.62
CA VAL A 169 10.87 21.04 4.71
C VAL A 169 10.29 20.69 6.09
N PRO A 170 9.11 21.18 6.52
CA PRO A 170 8.61 20.91 7.87
C PRO A 170 8.23 19.44 8.11
N LEU A 171 7.96 18.69 7.03
CA LEU A 171 7.67 17.25 7.08
C LEU A 171 8.95 16.41 7.31
N ILE A 172 10.10 16.91 6.86
CA ILE A 172 11.41 16.32 7.11
C ILE A 172 11.91 16.70 8.51
N GLU A 173 11.88 17.99 8.88
CA GLU A 173 12.31 18.47 10.22
C GLU A 173 11.50 17.84 11.36
N SER A 174 10.22 17.57 11.13
CA SER A 174 9.35 16.94 12.13
C SER A 174 9.57 15.43 12.28
N GLU A 175 10.49 14.82 11.51
CA GLU A 175 10.77 13.38 11.42
C GLU A 175 9.55 12.49 11.10
N VAL A 176 8.43 13.07 10.65
CA VAL A 176 7.19 12.31 10.43
C VAL A 176 7.31 11.33 9.27
N ILE A 177 8.11 11.67 8.25
CA ILE A 177 8.38 10.79 7.10
C ILE A 177 9.35 9.66 7.48
N SER A 178 10.47 9.96 8.13
CA SER A 178 11.45 8.95 8.57
C SER A 178 10.87 8.00 9.61
N GLY A 179 10.15 8.52 10.61
CA GLY A 179 9.46 7.74 11.62
C GLY A 179 8.37 6.83 11.05
N ALA A 180 7.63 7.27 10.04
CA ALA A 180 6.65 6.42 9.36
C ALA A 180 7.34 5.33 8.52
N LEU A 181 8.35 5.69 7.70
CA LEU A 181 9.12 4.75 6.87
C LEU A 181 9.85 3.66 7.68
N ALA A 182 10.21 3.95 8.93
CA ALA A 182 10.78 2.97 9.85
C ALA A 182 9.83 1.79 10.10
N THR A 183 8.52 1.97 9.99
CA THR A 183 7.55 0.86 10.07
C THR A 183 7.59 -0.01 8.81
N GLU A 184 7.50 -1.33 8.99
CA GLU A 184 7.74 -2.32 7.93
C GLU A 184 6.48 -2.63 7.08
N ASN A 185 5.70 -1.61 6.70
CA ASN A 185 4.55 -1.81 5.81
C ASN A 185 4.95 -1.65 4.32
N PRO A 186 4.83 -2.70 3.47
CA PRO A 186 5.25 -2.63 2.07
C PRO A 186 4.47 -1.62 1.22
N ASN A 187 3.15 -1.50 1.42
CA ASN A 187 2.32 -0.56 0.66
C ASN A 187 2.73 0.88 1.00
N MET A 188 2.82 1.21 2.29
CA MET A 188 3.23 2.54 2.75
C MET A 188 4.62 2.90 2.25
N ARG A 189 5.61 1.97 2.35
CA ARG A 189 6.96 2.21 1.82
C ARG A 189 6.95 2.46 0.30
N ALA A 190 6.18 1.71 -0.48
CA ALA A 190 6.09 1.89 -1.93
C ALA A 190 5.45 3.24 -2.31
N GLU A 191 4.30 3.57 -1.74
CA GLU A 191 3.62 4.86 -2.00
C GLU A 191 4.48 6.04 -1.53
N MET A 192 5.07 5.96 -0.33
CA MET A 192 5.88 7.03 0.25
C MET A 192 7.17 7.27 -0.54
N PHE A 193 7.89 6.22 -0.99
CA PHE A 193 9.04 6.41 -1.87
C PHE A 193 8.64 6.89 -3.28
N GLY A 194 7.50 6.44 -3.81
CA GLY A 194 6.97 6.97 -5.07
C GLY A 194 6.54 8.44 -5.00
N TRP A 195 6.07 8.90 -3.83
CA TRP A 195 5.79 10.30 -3.58
C TRP A 195 7.07 11.13 -3.40
N LEU A 196 8.06 10.61 -2.68
CA LEU A 196 9.37 11.26 -2.53
C LEU A 196 10.14 11.36 -3.85
N GLU A 197 10.03 10.35 -4.73
CA GLU A 197 10.54 10.37 -6.11
C GLU A 197 10.01 11.58 -6.90
N GLU A 198 8.73 11.93 -6.74
CA GLU A 198 8.11 13.09 -7.37
C GLU A 198 8.45 14.42 -6.67
N LYS A 199 8.40 14.46 -5.33
CA LYS A 199 8.51 15.72 -4.58
C LYS A 199 9.94 16.19 -4.34
N ILE A 200 10.91 15.30 -4.11
CA ILE A 200 12.30 15.69 -3.84
C ILE A 200 12.91 16.55 -4.95
N PRO A 201 12.78 16.22 -6.26
CA PRO A 201 13.35 17.03 -7.34
C PRO A 201 12.85 18.48 -7.41
N THR A 202 11.75 18.81 -6.73
CA THR A 202 11.22 20.20 -6.65
C THR A 202 11.93 21.06 -5.61
N GLN A 203 12.76 20.46 -4.74
CA GLN A 203 13.39 21.13 -3.60
C GLN A 203 14.84 21.53 -3.92
N LYS A 204 15.24 22.77 -3.63
CA LYS A 204 16.62 23.25 -3.82
C LYS A 204 17.57 22.83 -2.68
N LYS A 205 17.04 22.77 -1.45
CA LYS A 205 17.74 22.38 -0.21
C LYS A 205 16.70 21.68 0.69
N VAL A 206 17.17 20.80 1.59
CA VAL A 206 16.34 20.17 2.63
C VAL A 206 17.13 20.08 3.95
N PRO A 207 16.44 19.89 5.09
CA PRO A 207 17.07 19.67 6.39
C PRO A 207 17.96 18.42 6.45
N VAL A 208 18.89 18.40 7.41
CA VAL A 208 19.84 17.29 7.60
C VAL A 208 19.15 15.98 8.01
N GLU A 209 17.95 16.07 8.56
CA GLU A 209 17.06 14.98 8.97
C GLU A 209 16.66 14.08 7.77
N VAL A 210 16.80 14.55 6.53
CA VAL A 210 16.67 13.70 5.33
C VAL A 210 17.62 12.49 5.37
N ASN A 211 18.76 12.61 6.05
CA ASN A 211 19.73 11.54 6.25
C ASN A 211 19.21 10.39 7.13
N LEU A 212 18.08 10.57 7.82
CA LEU A 212 17.38 9.50 8.54
C LEU A 212 16.60 8.58 7.58
N ILE A 213 16.18 9.11 6.41
CA ILE A 213 15.43 8.34 5.39
C ILE A 213 16.37 7.44 4.59
N ILE A 214 17.60 7.88 4.33
CA ILE A 214 18.55 7.20 3.44
C ILE A 214 18.90 5.75 3.87
N PRO A 215 19.15 5.42 5.15
CA PRO A 215 19.33 4.02 5.57
C PRO A 215 18.08 3.15 5.33
N ILE A 216 16.89 3.73 5.41
CA ILE A 216 15.62 3.03 5.15
C ILE A 216 15.44 2.81 3.65
N LEU A 217 15.79 3.80 2.82
CA LEU A 217 15.87 3.67 1.36
C LEU A 217 16.77 2.50 0.96
N TYR A 218 17.95 2.37 1.58
CA TYR A 218 18.86 1.25 1.34
C TYR A 218 18.26 -0.11 1.70
N SER A 219 17.58 -0.22 2.85
CA SER A 219 16.81 -1.42 3.18
C SER A 219 15.71 -1.71 2.15
N CYS A 220 15.08 -0.68 1.58
CA CYS A 220 14.03 -0.83 0.59
C CYS A 220 14.54 -1.25 -0.80
N LEU A 221 15.78 -0.89 -1.18
CA LEU A 221 16.45 -1.43 -2.39
C LEU A 221 16.62 -2.96 -2.31
N GLU A 222 16.80 -3.50 -1.12
CA GLU A 222 16.92 -4.94 -0.83
C GLU A 222 15.59 -5.59 -0.39
N SER A 223 14.47 -4.86 -0.43
CA SER A 223 13.15 -5.33 0.04
C SER A 223 12.70 -6.62 -0.65
N ARG A 224 11.93 -7.47 0.04
CA ARG A 224 11.29 -8.64 -0.59
C ARG A 224 10.17 -8.24 -1.55
N SER A 225 9.46 -7.13 -1.30
CA SER A 225 8.44 -6.60 -2.20
C SER A 225 9.09 -5.99 -3.45
N ALA A 226 8.71 -6.49 -4.63
CA ALA A 226 9.23 -6.00 -5.90
C ALA A 226 8.84 -4.54 -6.17
N ASP A 227 7.66 -4.13 -5.73
CA ASP A 227 7.19 -2.75 -5.89
C ASP A 227 7.95 -1.79 -4.98
N VAL A 228 8.20 -2.16 -3.72
CA VAL A 228 9.06 -1.38 -2.81
C VAL A 228 10.48 -1.25 -3.38
N ARG A 229 11.07 -2.32 -3.92
CA ARG A 229 12.38 -2.23 -4.59
C ARG A 229 12.34 -1.27 -5.77
N LYS A 230 11.32 -1.36 -6.62
CA LYS A 230 11.15 -0.51 -7.81
C LYS A 230 11.00 0.96 -7.43
N LYS A 231 10.19 1.28 -6.42
CA LYS A 231 9.97 2.65 -5.92
C LYS A 231 11.20 3.22 -5.21
N ALA A 232 11.91 2.39 -4.43
CA ALA A 232 13.21 2.79 -3.86
C ALA A 232 14.26 3.05 -4.96
N GLN A 233 14.30 2.24 -6.02
CA GLN A 233 15.20 2.45 -7.17
C GLN A 233 14.84 3.73 -7.93
N GLY A 234 13.56 4.03 -8.14
CA GLY A 234 13.09 5.28 -8.77
C GLY A 234 13.42 6.53 -7.95
N ALA A 235 13.24 6.49 -6.63
CA ALA A 235 13.59 7.60 -5.75
C ALA A 235 15.10 7.83 -5.60
N LEU A 236 15.95 6.82 -5.84
CA LEU A 236 17.38 6.85 -5.52
C LEU A 236 18.15 8.02 -6.19
N PRO A 237 18.00 8.33 -7.50
CA PRO A 237 18.67 9.46 -8.12
C PRO A 237 18.27 10.81 -7.51
N ALA A 238 17.01 10.96 -7.08
CA ALA A 238 16.54 12.19 -6.44
C ALA A 238 17.28 12.44 -5.11
N PHE A 239 17.45 11.40 -4.28
CA PHE A 239 18.27 11.50 -3.06
C PHE A 239 19.76 11.77 -3.37
N ILE A 240 20.35 11.10 -4.36
CA ILE A 240 21.76 11.32 -4.74
C ILE A 240 22.00 12.78 -5.14
N ASN A 241 21.11 13.36 -5.97
CA ASN A 241 21.21 14.75 -6.40
C ASN A 241 20.98 15.74 -5.25
N LEU A 242 20.15 15.40 -4.27
CA LEU A 242 19.78 16.26 -3.16
C LEU A 242 20.84 16.36 -2.05
N VAL A 243 21.41 15.22 -1.61
CA VAL A 243 22.37 15.19 -0.49
C VAL A 243 23.82 15.03 -0.92
N GLY A 244 24.06 14.80 -2.21
CA GLY A 244 25.38 14.54 -2.77
C GLY A 244 25.86 13.10 -2.65
N TRP A 245 26.72 12.72 -3.58
CA TRP A 245 27.29 11.37 -3.70
C TRP A 245 28.02 10.90 -2.42
N ASP A 246 28.88 11.73 -1.86
CA ASP A 246 29.72 11.35 -0.71
C ASP A 246 28.90 11.12 0.56
N THR A 247 27.81 11.88 0.75
CA THR A 247 26.84 11.68 1.84
C THR A 247 26.16 10.32 1.72
N MET A 248 25.73 9.94 0.51
CA MET A 248 25.15 8.62 0.24
C MET A 248 26.15 7.51 0.56
N VAL A 249 27.37 7.57 -0.01
CA VAL A 249 28.41 6.57 0.24
C VAL A 249 28.76 6.47 1.73
N LYS A 250 28.90 7.60 2.44
CA LYS A 250 29.15 7.66 3.88
C LYS A 250 28.06 6.95 4.69
N LEU A 251 26.78 7.14 4.34
CA LEU A 251 25.66 6.53 5.06
C LEU A 251 25.57 5.01 4.86
N THR A 252 26.14 4.45 3.78
CA THR A 252 26.30 2.98 3.64
C THR A 252 27.14 2.36 4.77
N GLY A 253 27.96 3.15 5.47
CA GLY A 253 28.73 2.71 6.64
C GLY A 253 27.88 2.21 7.81
N LYS A 254 26.58 2.55 7.85
CA LYS A 254 25.62 2.05 8.86
C LYS A 254 25.04 0.67 8.52
N LEU A 255 25.33 0.11 7.33
CA LEU A 255 24.80 -1.17 6.87
C LEU A 255 25.69 -2.35 7.25
N LYS A 256 25.09 -3.55 7.32
CA LYS A 256 25.84 -4.82 7.43
C LYS A 256 26.73 -5.02 6.20
N PRO A 257 27.91 -5.68 6.30
CA PRO A 257 28.87 -5.77 5.19
C PRO A 257 28.31 -6.28 3.86
N ALA A 258 27.42 -7.29 3.88
CA ALA A 258 26.75 -7.81 2.68
C ALA A 258 25.87 -6.73 2.02
N SER A 259 24.91 -6.16 2.76
CA SER A 259 24.05 -5.05 2.30
C SER A 259 24.85 -3.85 1.83
N LYS A 260 25.94 -3.50 2.51
CA LYS A 260 26.84 -2.41 2.10
C LYS A 260 27.41 -2.67 0.70
N SER A 261 27.88 -3.88 0.43
CA SER A 261 28.38 -4.27 -0.90
C SER A 261 27.29 -4.18 -1.97
N THR A 262 26.10 -4.73 -1.70
CA THR A 262 24.94 -4.63 -2.61
C THR A 262 24.59 -3.19 -2.93
N VAL A 263 24.43 -2.36 -1.90
CA VAL A 263 23.97 -0.97 -2.01
C VAL A 263 25.01 -0.09 -2.70
N ILE A 264 26.31 -0.25 -2.41
CA ILE A 264 27.37 0.45 -3.17
C ILE A 264 27.32 0.06 -4.65
N GLY A 265 27.13 -1.23 -4.96
CA GLY A 265 26.96 -1.69 -6.35
C GLY A 265 25.71 -1.15 -7.07
N VAL A 266 24.67 -0.76 -6.33
CA VAL A 266 23.49 -0.05 -6.87
C VAL A 266 23.76 1.45 -6.99
N LEU A 267 24.43 2.06 -6.01
CA LEU A 267 24.83 3.47 -6.05
C LEU A 267 25.73 3.75 -7.26
N GLU A 268 26.79 2.96 -7.49
CA GLU A 268 27.75 3.22 -8.59
C GLU A 268 27.09 3.18 -9.97
N LYS A 269 26.03 2.37 -10.14
CA LYS A 269 25.20 2.35 -11.37
C LYS A 269 24.35 3.61 -11.55
N ASN A 270 24.07 4.33 -10.48
CA ASN A 270 23.30 5.58 -10.44
C ASN A 270 24.21 6.79 -10.15
N ARG A 271 25.53 6.64 -10.24
CA ARG A 271 26.47 7.72 -9.99
C ARG A 271 26.25 8.84 -11.00
N PRO A 272 26.10 10.11 -10.57
CA PRO A 272 25.98 11.22 -11.49
C PRO A 272 27.25 11.27 -12.35
N GLN A 273 27.08 11.11 -13.67
CA GLN A 273 28.21 11.33 -14.58
C GLN A 273 28.56 12.81 -14.50
N ALA A 274 29.79 13.12 -14.07
CA ALA A 274 30.27 14.48 -14.02
C ALA A 274 30.14 15.11 -15.41
N THR A 275 29.33 16.16 -15.53
CA THR A 275 29.12 16.89 -16.78
C THR A 275 30.36 17.72 -17.10
N SER A 276 31.37 17.06 -17.64
CA SER A 276 32.55 17.72 -18.20
C SER A 276 32.16 18.56 -19.41
N LYS A 277 31.77 19.81 -19.17
CA LYS A 277 31.87 20.87 -20.17
C LYS A 277 33.35 21.10 -20.47
N SER A 278 33.91 20.28 -21.35
CA SER A 278 35.08 20.62 -22.15
C SER A 278 34.85 20.16 -23.57
N ALA A 279 34.44 21.10 -24.42
CA ALA A 279 34.34 20.87 -25.85
C ALA A 279 35.71 21.09 -26.48
N SER A 280 36.33 20.02 -26.98
CA SER A 280 37.41 20.11 -27.95
C SER A 280 37.39 18.87 -28.85
N ASN A 281 36.80 19.05 -30.04
CA ASN A 281 36.82 18.06 -31.12
C ASN A 281 38.26 17.77 -31.57
N VAL A 282 38.59 16.50 -31.82
CA VAL A 282 39.24 16.09 -33.08
C VAL A 282 38.69 14.72 -33.49
N ALA A 283 38.13 14.62 -34.69
CA ALA A 283 37.80 13.35 -35.30
C ALA A 283 38.98 12.85 -36.13
N VAL A 284 39.38 11.58 -35.95
CA VAL A 284 40.16 10.83 -36.95
C VAL A 284 39.60 9.42 -37.05
N GLN A 285 38.86 9.16 -38.14
CA GLN A 285 38.64 7.79 -38.60
C GLN A 285 39.88 7.31 -39.37
N LYS A 286 40.29 6.05 -39.16
CA LYS A 286 40.92 5.26 -40.22
C LYS A 286 40.42 3.81 -40.15
N SER A 287 40.02 3.33 -41.32
CA SER A 287 39.54 1.97 -41.64
C SER A 287 40.65 0.91 -41.47
N SER A 288 40.37 -0.38 -41.28
CA SER A 288 39.92 -1.34 -42.32
C SER A 288 39.26 -2.59 -41.69
N SER A 289 37.96 -2.90 -41.90
CA SER A 289 37.33 -3.50 -43.08
C SER A 289 37.68 -4.97 -43.38
N GLN A 290 36.71 -5.88 -43.24
CA GLN A 290 36.43 -6.94 -44.24
C GLN A 290 35.08 -7.65 -44.00
N THR A 291 34.04 -7.26 -44.76
CA THR A 291 33.04 -8.21 -45.29
C THR A 291 32.40 -7.60 -46.54
N LYS A 292 32.48 -8.31 -47.67
CA LYS A 292 31.80 -7.94 -48.92
C LYS A 292 30.50 -8.73 -49.04
N ALA A 293 29.38 -8.04 -49.25
CA ALA A 293 28.35 -8.49 -50.21
C ALA A 293 28.79 -8.03 -51.63
N PRO A 294 28.20 -8.51 -52.76
CA PRO A 294 26.90 -7.94 -53.20
C PRO A 294 26.01 -8.79 -54.18
N GLU A 295 24.71 -8.43 -54.25
CA GLU A 295 23.87 -8.30 -55.48
C GLU A 295 23.52 -9.54 -56.38
N LYS A 296 22.43 -9.63 -57.19
CA LYS A 296 21.34 -8.70 -57.65
C LYS A 296 20.03 -9.48 -58.12
N PRO A 297 19.01 -8.95 -58.88
CA PRO A 297 17.59 -9.07 -58.45
C PRO A 297 16.54 -9.50 -59.55
N LYS A 298 15.24 -9.16 -59.32
CA LYS A 298 14.03 -9.19 -60.20
C LYS A 298 13.27 -10.54 -60.31
N ALA A 299 11.93 -10.60 -60.45
CA ALA A 299 10.85 -9.59 -60.45
C ALA A 299 9.44 -10.21 -60.20
N SER A 300 8.41 -9.36 -60.00
CA SER A 300 6.95 -9.59 -60.22
C SER A 300 6.22 -10.57 -59.26
N GLU A 301 4.92 -10.44 -58.94
CA GLU A 301 3.86 -9.52 -59.41
C GLU A 301 2.72 -9.32 -58.36
N ARG A 302 1.96 -8.20 -58.47
CA ARG A 302 0.50 -7.97 -58.22
C ARG A 302 -0.29 -8.76 -57.12
N THR A 303 -1.24 -8.20 -56.36
CA THR A 303 -1.75 -6.81 -56.11
C THR A 303 -2.78 -6.84 -54.94
N GLN A 304 -2.87 -5.75 -54.15
CA GLN A 304 -4.10 -5.11 -53.58
C GLN A 304 -5.20 -5.92 -52.82
N GLU A 305 -5.92 -5.37 -51.83
CA GLU A 305 -5.72 -4.20 -50.94
C GLU A 305 -6.66 -4.29 -49.70
N LYS A 306 -6.34 -3.49 -48.66
CA LYS A 306 -7.21 -2.65 -47.79
C LYS A 306 -8.76 -2.76 -47.89
N SER A 307 -9.58 -2.47 -46.86
CA SER A 307 -9.34 -2.10 -45.44
C SER A 307 -10.68 -1.91 -44.67
N SER A 308 -10.57 -1.67 -43.36
CA SER A 308 -11.46 -0.83 -42.50
C SER A 308 -12.87 -1.33 -42.09
N ALA A 309 -13.17 -1.13 -40.80
CA ALA A 309 -14.44 -1.39 -40.08
C ALA A 309 -15.35 -0.13 -40.08
N PRO A 310 -16.36 0.08 -39.18
CA PRO A 310 -17.06 -0.80 -38.20
C PRO A 310 -18.62 -0.65 -38.13
N LYS A 311 -19.36 -1.53 -37.41
CA LYS A 311 -20.41 -1.19 -36.40
C LYS A 311 -21.28 -2.37 -35.87
N LYS A 312 -21.94 -2.09 -34.73
CA LYS A 312 -22.80 -2.87 -33.80
C LYS A 312 -24.02 -3.65 -34.36
N SER A 313 -24.30 -4.80 -33.72
CA SER A 313 -25.60 -5.28 -33.16
C SER A 313 -25.32 -6.65 -32.48
N ASP A 314 -25.56 -6.91 -31.19
CA ASP A 314 -26.82 -7.09 -30.42
C ASP A 314 -27.56 -8.42 -30.66
N ASP A 315 -28.00 -9.06 -29.55
CA ASP A 315 -28.72 -10.34 -29.37
C ASP A 315 -28.08 -11.61 -30.03
N GLY A 316 -28.30 -12.87 -29.62
CA GLY A 316 -29.07 -13.43 -28.50
C GLY A 316 -29.05 -14.97 -28.48
N SER A 317 -29.10 -15.56 -27.27
CA SER A 317 -29.63 -16.89 -26.92
C SER A 317 -29.37 -18.18 -27.75
N LYS A 318 -28.84 -19.18 -27.01
CA LYS A 318 -29.29 -20.61 -26.92
C LYS A 318 -28.87 -21.67 -27.96
N LYS A 319 -28.18 -22.68 -27.40
CA LYS A 319 -28.37 -24.14 -27.54
C LYS A 319 -28.34 -24.77 -28.95
N SER A 320 -27.30 -25.57 -29.18
CA SER A 320 -27.42 -26.86 -29.88
C SER A 320 -26.94 -27.98 -28.96
N LYS A 321 -27.75 -29.05 -28.85
CA LYS A 321 -27.33 -30.35 -28.30
C LYS A 321 -26.78 -31.18 -29.45
N THR A 322 -25.75 -31.98 -29.20
CA THR A 322 -25.51 -33.19 -29.98
C THR A 322 -25.08 -34.30 -29.03
N ALA A 323 -25.76 -35.43 -29.09
CA ALA A 323 -25.47 -36.62 -28.30
C ALA A 323 -24.79 -37.67 -29.19
N VAL A 324 -23.92 -38.50 -28.60
CA VAL A 324 -23.54 -39.79 -29.17
C VAL A 324 -23.58 -40.84 -28.06
N ALA A 325 -24.16 -41.99 -28.40
CA ALA A 325 -24.41 -43.13 -27.52
C ALA A 325 -23.09 -43.92 -27.26
N SER A 326 -22.81 -44.32 -26.02
CA SER A 326 -23.18 -45.63 -25.41
C SER A 326 -22.40 -46.85 -25.91
N ALA A 327 -21.64 -47.47 -25.00
CA ALA A 327 -21.38 -48.91 -25.01
C ALA A 327 -21.37 -49.40 -23.55
N ALA A 328 -22.10 -50.46 -23.24
CA ALA A 328 -22.28 -50.97 -21.89
C ALA A 328 -22.17 -52.50 -21.86
N SER A 329 -21.61 -53.05 -20.79
CA SER A 329 -21.69 -54.47 -20.43
C SER A 329 -22.24 -54.60 -19.00
N LYS A 330 -23.19 -55.52 -18.81
CA LYS A 330 -24.01 -55.68 -17.58
C LYS A 330 -23.61 -56.91 -16.79
N THR A 331 -23.85 -56.86 -15.48
CA THR A 331 -24.37 -57.99 -14.65
C THR A 331 -24.96 -57.40 -13.36
N SER A 332 -26.30 -57.29 -13.25
CA SER A 332 -27.22 -58.19 -12.50
C SER A 332 -27.20 -57.97 -10.97
N ALA A 333 -28.16 -57.21 -10.41
CA ALA A 333 -29.45 -57.66 -9.82
C ALA A 333 -29.30 -58.10 -8.33
N ALA A 334 -30.22 -57.90 -7.37
CA ALA A 334 -31.61 -57.37 -7.27
C ALA A 334 -31.95 -57.18 -5.74
N LYS A 335 -33.03 -56.55 -5.23
CA LYS A 335 -34.13 -55.65 -5.70
C LYS A 335 -35.05 -55.32 -4.50
N ALA A 336 -35.28 -54.05 -4.11
CA ALA A 336 -36.40 -53.66 -3.23
C ALA A 336 -36.87 -52.19 -3.43
N SER A 337 -38.18 -51.98 -3.48
CA SER A 337 -38.93 -50.72 -3.64
C SER A 337 -39.35 -50.17 -2.25
N SER A 338 -39.86 -48.94 -2.01
CA SER A 338 -40.36 -47.81 -2.83
C SER A 338 -40.54 -46.58 -1.93
N GLY A 339 -40.35 -45.35 -2.43
CA GLY A 339 -40.77 -44.12 -1.73
C GLY A 339 -40.19 -42.86 -2.37
N LYS A 340 -41.03 -41.88 -2.72
CA LYS A 340 -40.65 -40.74 -3.58
C LYS A 340 -40.66 -39.42 -2.80
N ALA A 341 -39.49 -38.86 -2.50
CA ALA A 341 -39.33 -37.46 -2.06
C ALA A 341 -37.89 -36.94 -2.30
N SER A 342 -37.78 -35.77 -2.93
CA SER A 342 -36.60 -34.89 -3.04
C SER A 342 -35.20 -35.54 -3.17
N ASP A 343 -34.76 -35.62 -4.42
CA ASP A 343 -33.37 -35.52 -4.90
C ASP A 343 -32.40 -34.89 -3.88
N SER A 344 -31.39 -35.65 -3.45
CA SER A 344 -30.32 -35.24 -2.51
C SER A 344 -29.03 -36.06 -2.75
N GLU A 345 -28.77 -36.45 -4.00
CA GLU A 345 -27.60 -37.28 -4.38
C GLU A 345 -26.45 -36.43 -4.98
N GLU A 346 -25.82 -35.53 -4.20
CA GLU A 346 -24.48 -35.01 -4.56
C GLU A 346 -23.55 -34.60 -3.39
N ASP A 347 -23.97 -34.69 -2.12
CA ASP A 347 -23.11 -34.25 -0.99
C ASP A 347 -22.19 -35.38 -0.49
N GLY A 348 -21.04 -35.53 -1.16
CA GLY A 348 -19.95 -36.41 -0.72
C GLY A 348 -19.29 -35.96 0.60
N PRO A 349 -18.46 -36.81 1.24
CA PRO A 349 -17.90 -36.51 2.56
C PRO A 349 -17.08 -35.21 2.55
N ILE A 350 -17.34 -34.36 3.55
CA ILE A 350 -16.80 -32.99 3.68
C ILE A 350 -15.29 -32.95 3.45
N LEU A 351 -14.56 -33.84 4.13
CA LEU A 351 -13.15 -34.12 3.88
C LEU A 351 -13.03 -35.50 3.21
N VAL A 352 -12.13 -35.60 2.24
CA VAL A 352 -11.85 -36.81 1.48
C VAL A 352 -10.47 -37.35 1.87
N PRO A 353 -10.33 -38.66 2.17
CA PRO A 353 -9.02 -39.26 2.45
C PRO A 353 -8.05 -39.04 1.29
N ASN A 354 -6.86 -38.53 1.59
CA ASN A 354 -5.79 -38.32 0.61
C ASN A 354 -4.44 -38.82 1.16
N PRO A 355 -4.26 -40.15 1.23
CA PRO A 355 -3.00 -40.74 1.68
C PRO A 355 -1.84 -40.26 0.80
N ASN A 356 -0.76 -39.79 1.42
CA ASN A 356 0.42 -39.21 0.77
C ASN A 356 0.18 -37.85 0.03
N GLY A 357 -1.02 -37.27 0.12
CA GLY A 357 -1.31 -35.95 -0.46
C GLY A 357 -0.44 -34.84 0.14
N ARG A 358 -0.31 -34.84 1.48
CA ARG A 358 0.56 -33.90 2.20
C ARG A 358 2.04 -34.02 1.79
N ASP A 359 2.56 -35.24 1.69
CA ASP A 359 3.95 -35.48 1.25
C ASP A 359 4.19 -35.06 -0.21
N SER A 360 3.19 -35.26 -1.06
CA SER A 360 3.22 -34.79 -2.45
C SER A 360 3.27 -33.26 -2.54
N ARG A 361 2.49 -32.56 -1.69
CA ARG A 361 2.53 -31.08 -1.58
C ARG A 361 3.86 -30.58 -1.01
N ILE A 362 4.39 -31.24 0.03
CA ILE A 362 5.75 -30.98 0.58
C ILE A 362 6.79 -31.07 -0.52
N LYS A 363 6.74 -32.13 -1.33
CA LYS A 363 7.70 -32.34 -2.42
C LYS A 363 7.56 -31.27 -3.50
N ALA A 364 6.33 -30.93 -3.91
CA ALA A 364 6.09 -29.87 -4.89
C ALA A 364 6.57 -28.49 -4.42
N GLU A 365 6.40 -28.16 -3.13
CA GLU A 365 6.88 -26.89 -2.56
C GLU A 365 8.41 -26.85 -2.45
N LYS A 366 9.07 -27.98 -2.11
CA LYS A 366 10.55 -28.12 -2.14
C LYS A 366 11.13 -28.05 -3.56
N GLU A 367 10.43 -28.61 -4.54
CA GLU A 367 10.82 -28.59 -5.96
C GLU A 367 10.46 -27.27 -6.67
N LEU A 368 9.92 -26.27 -5.94
CA LEU A 368 9.48 -24.96 -6.46
C LEU A 368 8.46 -25.07 -7.61
N LYS A 369 7.67 -26.14 -7.63
CA LYS A 369 6.60 -26.39 -8.62
C LYS A 369 5.29 -25.67 -8.29
N VAL A 370 5.20 -25.11 -7.10
CA VAL A 370 4.04 -24.36 -6.59
C VAL A 370 4.50 -23.02 -6.04
N LEU A 371 3.64 -22.01 -6.14
CA LEU A 371 3.82 -20.70 -5.54
C LEU A 371 4.01 -20.85 -4.03
N LYS A 372 5.04 -20.19 -3.52
CA LYS A 372 5.30 -20.08 -2.08
C LYS A 372 4.16 -19.30 -1.41
N TRP A 373 3.59 -19.86 -0.35
CA TRP A 373 2.44 -19.27 0.36
C TRP A 373 2.81 -18.04 1.21
N ASN A 374 3.20 -16.94 0.56
CA ASN A 374 3.68 -15.71 1.19
C ASN A 374 3.20 -14.47 0.43
N PHE A 375 2.17 -13.80 0.95
CA PHE A 375 1.55 -12.62 0.35
C PHE A 375 1.13 -11.58 1.38
N THR A 376 1.02 -10.30 0.99
CA THR A 376 0.44 -9.23 1.82
C THR A 376 -1.08 -9.11 1.62
N THR A 377 -1.62 -9.67 0.54
CA THR A 377 -3.05 -9.85 0.27
C THR A 377 -3.13 -11.01 -0.74
N PRO A 378 -4.10 -11.95 -0.62
CA PRO A 378 -4.23 -13.04 -1.58
C PRO A 378 -4.36 -12.53 -3.01
N LEU A 379 -3.61 -13.14 -3.93
CA LEU A 379 -3.77 -12.95 -5.37
C LEU A 379 -4.55 -14.14 -5.94
N ASP A 380 -5.23 -13.94 -7.08
CA ASP A 380 -6.01 -14.98 -7.74
C ASP A 380 -5.19 -16.27 -7.96
N GLU A 381 -3.91 -16.16 -8.35
CA GLU A 381 -3.00 -17.31 -8.52
C GLU A 381 -2.83 -18.16 -7.23
N HIS A 382 -2.82 -17.54 -6.05
CA HIS A 382 -2.77 -18.26 -4.77
C HIS A 382 -4.11 -18.93 -4.45
N ILE A 383 -5.22 -18.28 -4.80
CA ILE A 383 -6.58 -18.80 -4.60
C ILE A 383 -6.80 -20.01 -5.50
N ASP A 384 -6.43 -19.91 -6.78
CA ASP A 384 -6.54 -20.99 -7.77
C ASP A 384 -5.63 -22.17 -7.42
N GLN A 385 -4.36 -21.93 -7.05
CA GLN A 385 -3.46 -22.98 -6.57
C GLN A 385 -4.03 -23.71 -5.35
N LEU A 386 -4.56 -22.97 -4.36
CA LEU A 386 -5.13 -23.62 -3.18
C LEU A 386 -6.38 -24.42 -3.55
N LYS A 387 -7.23 -23.88 -4.41
CA LYS A 387 -8.45 -24.55 -4.88
C LYS A 387 -8.14 -25.85 -5.63
N GLU A 388 -7.10 -25.85 -6.47
CA GLU A 388 -6.58 -27.05 -7.12
C GLU A 388 -6.06 -28.06 -6.09
N GLN A 389 -5.20 -27.63 -5.16
CA GLN A 389 -4.65 -28.50 -4.11
C GLN A 389 -5.73 -29.08 -3.18
N MET A 390 -6.80 -28.33 -2.90
CA MET A 390 -7.93 -28.76 -2.06
C MET A 390 -8.89 -29.69 -2.78
N SER A 391 -8.95 -29.69 -4.12
CA SER A 391 -9.88 -30.53 -4.89
C SER A 391 -9.72 -32.04 -4.63
N GLY A 392 -8.52 -32.47 -4.21
CA GLY A 392 -8.23 -33.85 -3.79
C GLY A 392 -8.38 -34.11 -2.29
N CYS A 393 -8.91 -33.17 -1.49
CA CYS A 393 -9.03 -33.28 -0.03
C CYS A 393 -10.42 -32.93 0.53
N VAL A 394 -11.32 -32.36 -0.28
CA VAL A 394 -12.70 -32.01 0.12
C VAL A 394 -13.69 -32.43 -0.96
N SER A 395 -14.98 -32.61 -0.62
CA SER A 395 -16.00 -32.86 -1.64
C SER A 395 -16.15 -31.68 -2.61
N LYS A 396 -16.64 -31.92 -3.82
CA LYS A 396 -16.91 -30.86 -4.81
C LYS A 396 -17.85 -29.77 -4.25
N ALA A 397 -18.92 -30.17 -3.56
CA ALA A 397 -19.84 -29.25 -2.88
C ALA A 397 -19.13 -28.43 -1.79
N MET A 398 -18.24 -29.05 -1.01
CA MET A 398 -17.43 -28.33 -0.03
C MET A 398 -16.46 -27.35 -0.71
N LEU A 399 -15.80 -27.73 -1.81
CA LEU A 399 -14.90 -26.85 -2.57
C LEU A 399 -15.65 -25.63 -3.15
N GLU A 400 -16.87 -25.83 -3.64
CA GLU A 400 -17.73 -24.73 -4.13
C GLU A 400 -18.17 -23.79 -2.99
N ASN A 401 -18.41 -24.33 -1.79
CA ASN A 401 -18.71 -23.51 -0.60
C ASN A 401 -17.48 -22.74 -0.09
N MET A 402 -16.30 -23.37 -0.09
CA MET A 402 -15.05 -22.81 0.42
C MET A 402 -14.46 -21.70 -0.46
N PHE A 403 -14.78 -21.68 -1.75
CA PHE A 403 -14.26 -20.70 -2.72
C PHE A 403 -15.39 -19.90 -3.39
N ASN A 404 -16.49 -19.69 -2.68
CA ASN A 404 -17.63 -18.94 -3.17
C ASN A 404 -17.36 -17.42 -3.16
N LYS A 405 -18.16 -16.65 -3.91
CA LYS A 405 -18.12 -15.18 -3.85
C LYS A 405 -19.02 -14.61 -2.74
N ASP A 406 -20.07 -15.32 -2.33
CA ASP A 406 -20.89 -14.93 -1.16
C ASP A 406 -20.32 -15.57 0.12
N PHE A 407 -19.95 -14.71 1.07
CA PHE A 407 -19.36 -15.09 2.36
C PHE A 407 -20.23 -16.06 3.18
N LYS A 408 -21.54 -16.12 2.94
CA LYS A 408 -22.45 -17.06 3.62
C LYS A 408 -22.02 -18.51 3.40
N TYR A 409 -21.49 -18.84 2.23
CA TYR A 409 -21.00 -20.19 1.94
C TYR A 409 -19.68 -20.50 2.67
N HIS A 410 -18.84 -19.49 2.94
CA HIS A 410 -17.68 -19.65 3.83
C HIS A 410 -18.12 -19.95 5.28
N VAL A 411 -19.20 -19.33 5.76
CA VAL A 411 -19.80 -19.64 7.08
C VAL A 411 -20.33 -21.08 7.12
N ILE A 412 -21.01 -21.53 6.05
CA ILE A 412 -21.49 -22.92 5.91
C ILE A 412 -20.31 -23.90 5.92
N ALA A 413 -19.27 -23.63 5.12
CA ALA A 413 -18.05 -24.46 5.08
C ALA A 413 -17.37 -24.54 6.44
N LEU A 414 -17.17 -23.42 7.13
CA LEU A 414 -16.57 -23.38 8.47
C LEU A 414 -17.39 -24.16 9.51
N ALA A 415 -18.72 -24.03 9.50
CA ALA A 415 -19.59 -24.77 10.38
C ALA A 415 -19.54 -26.30 10.11
N ALA A 416 -19.51 -26.69 8.84
CA ALA A 416 -19.39 -28.08 8.41
C ALA A 416 -18.02 -28.68 8.78
N LEU A 417 -16.93 -27.96 8.54
CA LEU A 417 -15.57 -28.36 8.91
C LEU A 417 -15.42 -28.48 10.43
N THR A 418 -15.93 -27.52 11.21
CA THR A 418 -15.91 -27.58 12.68
C THR A 418 -16.68 -28.81 13.19
N LYS A 419 -17.87 -29.08 12.64
CA LYS A 419 -18.65 -30.28 12.97
C LYS A 419 -17.93 -31.58 12.60
N ALA A 420 -17.14 -31.58 11.52
CA ALA A 420 -16.37 -32.75 11.09
C ALA A 420 -15.17 -33.07 12.02
N ILE A 421 -14.73 -32.13 12.87
CA ILE A 421 -13.62 -32.31 13.81
C ILE A 421 -14.03 -32.15 15.29
N THR A 422 -15.33 -32.19 15.58
CA THR A 422 -15.86 -32.07 16.94
C THR A 422 -16.87 -33.21 17.24
N PRO A 423 -16.98 -33.67 18.51
CA PRO A 423 -16.20 -33.27 19.67
C PRO A 423 -14.73 -33.71 19.56
N VAL A 424 -13.80 -32.91 20.08
CA VAL A 424 -12.35 -33.15 19.88
C VAL A 424 -11.84 -34.41 20.61
N SER A 425 -12.66 -34.99 21.49
CA SER A 425 -12.43 -36.28 22.14
C SER A 425 -12.59 -37.48 21.20
N ASP A 426 -13.46 -37.38 20.18
CA ASP A 426 -13.70 -38.42 19.17
C ASP A 426 -14.16 -37.77 17.85
N PRO A 427 -13.23 -37.15 17.08
CA PRO A 427 -13.56 -36.38 15.89
C PRO A 427 -13.87 -37.29 14.69
N PRO A 428 -15.04 -37.13 14.02
CA PRO A 428 -15.48 -38.10 13.02
C PRO A 428 -14.61 -38.14 11.75
N LEU A 429 -14.01 -37.03 11.31
CA LEU A 429 -13.08 -36.98 10.17
C LEU A 429 -11.64 -36.65 10.61
N LYS A 430 -11.20 -37.26 11.72
CA LYS A 430 -9.87 -37.01 12.33
C LYS A 430 -8.72 -37.22 11.35
N ALA A 431 -8.69 -38.35 10.65
CA ALA A 431 -7.55 -38.72 9.81
C ALA A 431 -7.43 -37.80 8.59
N GLU A 432 -8.56 -37.43 8.01
CA GLU A 432 -8.69 -36.56 6.85
C GLU A 432 -8.34 -35.11 7.21
N ALA A 433 -8.75 -34.63 8.39
CA ALA A 433 -8.37 -33.31 8.91
C ALA A 433 -6.85 -33.20 9.11
N ILE A 434 -6.19 -34.24 9.62
CA ILE A 434 -4.72 -34.29 9.76
C ILE A 434 -4.03 -34.34 8.39
N GLN A 435 -4.54 -35.14 7.45
CA GLN A 435 -4.00 -35.25 6.07
C GLN A 435 -4.14 -33.97 5.24
N SER A 436 -5.06 -33.09 5.62
CA SER A 436 -5.36 -31.82 4.93
C SER A 436 -5.04 -30.57 5.76
N ALA A 437 -4.43 -30.72 6.95
CA ALA A 437 -4.19 -29.63 7.89
C ALA A 437 -3.42 -28.45 7.28
N ASP A 438 -2.42 -28.71 6.43
CA ASP A 438 -1.67 -27.68 5.70
C ASP A 438 -2.57 -26.84 4.77
N LEU A 439 -3.55 -27.47 4.12
CA LEU A 439 -4.50 -26.81 3.24
C LEU A 439 -5.61 -26.10 4.00
N LEU A 440 -6.12 -26.70 5.09
CA LEU A 440 -7.12 -26.09 5.97
C LEU A 440 -6.57 -24.82 6.63
N LEU A 441 -5.32 -24.85 7.09
CA LEU A 441 -4.62 -23.67 7.62
C LEU A 441 -4.41 -22.62 6.53
N LYS A 442 -3.89 -22.99 5.34
CA LYS A 442 -3.76 -22.07 4.19
C LYS A 442 -5.10 -21.44 3.80
N TRP A 443 -6.21 -22.20 3.80
CA TRP A 443 -7.54 -21.64 3.53
C TRP A 443 -8.02 -20.66 4.61
N CYS A 444 -7.77 -20.94 5.89
CA CYS A 444 -8.04 -19.99 6.97
C CYS A 444 -7.25 -18.68 6.78
N THR A 445 -6.01 -18.73 6.29
CA THR A 445 -5.27 -17.49 5.96
C THR A 445 -5.94 -16.64 4.89
N LEU A 446 -6.71 -17.23 3.95
CA LEU A 446 -7.52 -16.45 3.01
C LEU A 446 -8.70 -15.78 3.73
N ARG A 447 -9.38 -16.50 4.62
CA ARG A 447 -10.52 -15.97 5.39
C ARG A 447 -10.11 -14.83 6.32
N PHE A 448 -8.87 -14.79 6.79
CA PHE A 448 -8.33 -13.65 7.53
C PHE A 448 -8.36 -12.32 6.73
N PHE A 449 -8.39 -12.34 5.40
CA PHE A 449 -8.54 -11.11 4.60
C PHE A 449 -10.00 -10.69 4.38
N ASP A 450 -10.99 -11.46 4.85
CA ASP A 450 -12.38 -11.05 4.79
C ASP A 450 -12.67 -9.86 5.71
N THR A 451 -13.54 -8.97 5.26
CA THR A 451 -14.07 -7.87 6.08
C THR A 451 -15.31 -8.28 6.90
N ASN A 452 -15.76 -9.52 6.78
CA ASN A 452 -16.96 -10.02 7.46
C ASN A 452 -16.59 -10.65 8.81
N THR A 453 -17.02 -10.01 9.90
CA THR A 453 -16.72 -10.45 11.27
C THR A 453 -17.28 -11.83 11.60
N THR A 454 -18.42 -12.23 11.03
CA THR A 454 -18.99 -13.57 11.25
C THR A 454 -18.10 -14.67 10.67
N VAL A 455 -17.52 -14.46 9.47
CA VAL A 455 -16.55 -15.41 8.90
C VAL A 455 -15.29 -15.48 9.75
N LEU A 456 -14.76 -14.34 10.20
CA LEU A 456 -13.57 -14.29 11.06
C LEU A 456 -13.80 -15.04 12.38
N ILE A 457 -14.91 -14.79 13.08
CA ILE A 457 -15.27 -15.50 14.32
C ILE A 457 -15.37 -17.01 14.07
N LYS A 458 -16.12 -17.43 13.04
CA LYS A 458 -16.26 -18.85 12.69
C LYS A 458 -14.93 -19.50 12.25
N CYS A 459 -14.02 -18.72 11.69
CA CYS A 459 -12.68 -19.17 11.34
C CYS A 459 -11.82 -19.39 12.59
N LEU A 460 -11.89 -18.50 13.58
CA LEU A 460 -11.20 -18.67 14.85
C LEU A 460 -11.76 -19.83 15.68
N GLU A 461 -13.09 -20.00 15.75
CA GLU A 461 -13.74 -21.17 16.38
C GLU A 461 -13.28 -22.49 15.73
N PHE A 462 -13.24 -22.54 14.39
CA PHE A 462 -12.73 -23.70 13.66
C PHE A 462 -11.25 -23.98 13.96
N LEU A 463 -10.43 -22.93 14.00
CA LEU A 463 -9.00 -23.05 14.30
C LEU A 463 -8.74 -23.50 15.74
N GLU A 464 -9.53 -23.06 16.71
CA GLU A 464 -9.46 -23.55 18.10
C GLU A 464 -9.71 -25.06 18.16
N ALA A 465 -10.77 -25.55 17.50
CA ALA A 465 -11.06 -26.98 17.40
C ALA A 465 -9.94 -27.74 16.67
N LEU A 466 -9.42 -27.20 15.55
CA LEU A 466 -8.35 -27.81 14.76
C LEU A 466 -7.04 -27.88 15.54
N PHE A 467 -6.60 -26.81 16.20
CA PHE A 467 -5.37 -26.83 16.99
C PHE A 467 -5.49 -27.73 18.23
N THR A 468 -6.66 -27.80 18.86
CA THR A 468 -6.90 -28.77 19.95
C THR A 468 -6.80 -30.21 19.45
N LEU A 469 -7.35 -30.50 18.27
CA LEU A 469 -7.21 -31.81 17.61
C LEU A 469 -5.75 -32.15 17.31
N LEU A 470 -5.04 -31.23 16.65
CA LEU A 470 -3.62 -31.42 16.29
C LEU A 470 -2.74 -31.60 17.54
N ALA A 471 -3.03 -30.90 18.64
CA ALA A 471 -2.31 -31.06 19.91
C ALA A 471 -2.55 -32.43 20.55
N ASN A 472 -3.80 -32.91 20.58
CA ASN A 472 -4.18 -34.22 21.12
C ASN A 472 -3.51 -35.38 20.37
N GLU A 473 -3.37 -35.26 19.05
CA GLU A 473 -2.71 -36.26 18.20
C GLU A 473 -1.19 -36.04 18.08
N HIS A 474 -0.62 -35.16 18.93
CA HIS A 474 0.80 -34.79 18.96
C HIS A 474 1.38 -34.37 17.60
N PHE A 475 0.54 -33.81 16.73
CA PHE A 475 0.91 -33.41 15.39
C PHE A 475 1.88 -32.23 15.42
N LYS A 476 2.97 -32.37 14.66
CA LYS A 476 4.00 -31.33 14.52
C LYS A 476 3.87 -30.66 13.17
N LEU A 477 3.52 -29.38 13.19
CA LEU A 477 3.65 -28.51 12.01
C LEU A 477 5.11 -28.42 11.60
N LEU A 478 5.35 -28.58 10.31
CA LEU A 478 6.65 -28.35 9.68
C LEU A 478 6.87 -26.84 9.52
N GLU A 479 8.14 -26.41 9.45
CA GLU A 479 8.50 -24.99 9.44
C GLU A 479 7.83 -24.19 8.31
N TYR A 480 7.65 -24.79 7.13
CA TYR A 480 6.95 -24.14 6.01
C TYR A 480 5.43 -24.04 6.25
N GLU A 481 4.81 -25.02 6.94
CA GLU A 481 3.38 -24.98 7.29
C GLU A 481 3.13 -23.86 8.31
N ALA A 482 3.95 -23.81 9.36
CA ALA A 482 3.95 -22.74 10.34
C ALA A 482 4.19 -21.37 9.69
N SER A 483 5.17 -21.27 8.77
CA SER A 483 5.44 -20.05 8.00
C SER A 483 4.29 -19.66 7.06
N SER A 484 3.52 -20.63 6.57
CA SER A 484 2.35 -20.39 5.71
C SER A 484 1.10 -19.96 6.47
N PHE A 485 1.11 -20.00 7.81
CA PHE A 485 -0.06 -19.72 8.64
C PHE A 485 0.17 -18.64 9.71
N LEU A 486 1.20 -18.79 10.55
CA LEU A 486 1.41 -17.94 11.72
C LEU A 486 1.54 -16.44 11.40
N PRO A 487 2.25 -15.99 10.35
CA PRO A 487 2.37 -14.56 10.04
C PRO A 487 1.00 -13.91 9.76
N TYR A 488 0.06 -14.66 9.20
CA TYR A 488 -1.28 -14.18 8.86
C TYR A 488 -2.19 -14.14 10.08
N LEU A 489 -2.07 -15.13 10.98
CA LEU A 489 -2.80 -15.14 12.25
C LEU A 489 -2.35 -13.98 13.17
N ILE A 490 -1.04 -13.69 13.23
CA ILE A 490 -0.48 -12.61 14.05
C ILE A 490 -0.87 -11.21 13.52
N GLN A 491 -1.22 -11.10 12.23
CA GLN A 491 -1.70 -9.86 11.60
C GLN A 491 -3.23 -9.66 11.72
N LYS A 492 -3.94 -10.55 12.42
CA LYS A 492 -5.37 -10.45 12.70
C LYS A 492 -5.64 -9.97 14.13
#